data_AF-A0AAU5D5M5-F1
#
_entry.id   AF-A0AAU5D5M5-F1
#
_cell.length_a   1.000
_cell.length_b   1.000
_cell.length_c   1.000
_cell.angle_alpha   90.00
_cell.angle_beta   90.00
_cell.angle_gamma   90.00
#
_symmetry.space_group_name_H-M   'P 1'
#
loop_
_entity.id
_entity.type
_entity.pdbx_description
1 polymer ?
#
loop_
_entity_poly.entity_id
_entity_poly.type
_entity_poly.pdbx_seq_one_letter_code
_entity_poly.pdbx_strand_id
1 'polypeptide(L)'
;MAEQTAVQRPAHEAQLRAGDPFHPRLGDLAADLAKGGNIGVVVTLPSDTSASYHLRPPGGGPEWSARADGTTLRPVPAKPTHITPMQGDVIYDHRAEQAALPVVIQNEDGGSTESVLILTPSQVELYYIQLGQLIERREEARGAR
;
A
#
# COMPACT_ATOMS: atom_id res chain seq x y z
N MET A 1 41.30 -5.95 -3.69
CA MET A 1 40.32 -4.94 -3.24
C MET A 1 38.95 -5.59 -3.37
N ALA A 2 38.31 -5.92 -2.25
CA ALA A 2 37.01 -6.59 -2.24
C ALA A 2 35.93 -5.52 -2.04
N GLU A 3 35.07 -5.33 -3.04
CA GLU A 3 33.87 -4.51 -2.94
C GLU A 3 32.94 -5.13 -1.89
N GLN A 4 32.70 -4.39 -0.81
CA GLN A 4 31.66 -4.71 0.16
C GLN A 4 30.33 -4.31 -0.46
N THR A 5 29.61 -5.28 -1.02
CA THR A 5 28.21 -5.12 -1.40
C THR A 5 27.41 -4.93 -0.11
N ALA A 6 27.12 -3.66 0.22
CA ALA A 6 26.26 -3.33 1.34
C ALA A 6 24.87 -3.90 1.06
N VAL A 7 24.47 -4.90 1.84
CA VAL A 7 23.09 -5.38 1.91
C VAL A 7 22.22 -4.18 2.29
N GLN A 8 21.45 -3.66 1.34
CA GLN A 8 20.44 -2.63 1.63
C GLN A 8 19.40 -3.28 2.56
N ARG A 9 19.42 -2.86 3.82
CA ARG A 9 18.34 -3.19 4.76
C ARG A 9 17.06 -2.52 4.27
N PRO A 10 15.89 -3.19 4.36
CA PRO A 10 14.62 -2.51 4.16
C PRO A 10 14.53 -1.37 5.17
N ALA A 11 14.59 -0.14 4.66
CA ALA A 11 14.54 1.04 5.48
C ALA A 11 13.09 1.19 5.98
N HIS A 12 12.98 1.16 7.30
CA HIS A 12 11.83 1.48 8.12
C HIS A 12 10.88 2.49 7.44
N GLU A 13 9.59 2.12 7.39
CA GLU A 13 8.46 2.88 6.89
C GLU A 13 8.57 4.38 7.19
N ALA A 14 8.86 5.18 6.16
CA ALA A 14 8.40 6.55 6.16
C ALA A 14 6.90 6.47 5.86
N GLN A 15 6.06 6.57 6.89
CA GLN A 15 4.62 6.74 6.73
C GLN A 15 4.38 7.98 5.88
N LEU A 16 4.21 7.80 4.57
CA LEU A 16 3.75 8.84 3.67
C LEU A 16 2.35 9.22 4.14
N ARG A 17 2.19 10.37 4.79
CA ARG A 17 0.86 10.85 5.17
C ARG A 17 0.15 11.29 3.90
N ALA A 18 -1.15 11.05 3.83
CA ALA A 18 -1.97 11.52 2.71
C ALA A 18 -1.81 13.05 2.56
N GLY A 19 -1.23 13.49 1.44
CA GLY A 19 -0.98 14.90 1.14
C GLY A 19 0.49 15.35 1.25
N ASP A 20 1.39 14.54 1.80
CA ASP A 20 2.81 14.87 1.82
C ASP A 20 3.40 14.86 0.39
N PRO A 21 4.30 15.80 0.07
CA PRO A 21 4.98 15.81 -1.22
C PRO A 21 5.78 14.52 -1.40
N PHE A 22 5.53 13.85 -2.53
CA PHE A 22 6.29 12.67 -2.92
C PHE A 22 7.70 13.09 -3.31
N HIS A 23 8.70 12.54 -2.62
CA HIS A 23 10.11 12.74 -2.91
C HIS A 23 10.72 11.44 -3.45
N PRO A 24 10.66 11.20 -4.77
CA PRO A 24 11.14 9.95 -5.36
C PRO A 24 12.62 9.72 -5.10
N ARG A 25 12.97 8.47 -4.79
CA ARG A 25 14.32 7.96 -4.59
C ARG A 25 14.72 7.07 -5.76
N LEU A 26 16.03 6.81 -5.86
CA LEU A 26 16.54 5.88 -6.86
C LEU A 26 15.94 4.49 -6.63
N GLY A 27 15.38 3.90 -7.68
CA GLY A 27 14.71 2.60 -7.63
C GLY A 27 13.20 2.66 -7.35
N ASP A 28 12.66 3.81 -6.95
CA ASP A 28 11.22 3.94 -6.71
C ASP A 28 10.42 3.79 -8.01
N LEU A 29 9.25 3.16 -7.92
CA LEU A 29 8.24 3.22 -8.98
C LEU A 29 7.44 4.51 -8.84
N ALA A 30 7.38 5.27 -9.94
CA ALA A 30 6.63 6.51 -10.01
C ALA A 30 5.74 6.54 -11.25
N ALA A 31 4.51 7.01 -11.06
CA ALA A 31 3.61 7.39 -12.14
C ALA A 31 3.85 8.86 -12.50
N ASP A 32 4.12 9.15 -13.77
CA ASP A 32 4.34 10.52 -14.27
C ASP A 32 3.05 11.07 -14.90
N LEU A 33 2.38 11.96 -14.16
CA LEU A 33 1.14 12.60 -14.60
C LEU A 33 1.33 13.49 -15.83
N ALA A 34 2.53 14.04 -16.04
CA ALA A 34 2.83 14.82 -17.25
C ALA A 34 2.98 13.94 -18.50
N LYS A 35 3.11 12.61 -18.32
CA LYS A 35 3.18 11.60 -19.37
C LYS A 35 1.96 10.68 -19.36
N GLY A 36 0.80 11.21 -18.94
CA GLY A 36 -0.46 10.45 -18.96
C GLY A 36 -0.55 9.35 -17.91
N GLY A 37 0.27 9.41 -16.85
CA GLY A 37 0.30 8.39 -15.80
C GLY A 37 1.22 7.20 -16.11
N ASN A 38 2.11 7.33 -17.10
CA ASN A 38 3.09 6.29 -17.41
C ASN A 38 3.94 5.96 -16.18
N ILE A 39 4.11 4.66 -15.91
CA ILE A 39 4.85 4.15 -14.77
C ILE A 39 6.29 3.84 -15.16
N GLY A 40 7.24 4.37 -14.40
CA GLY A 40 8.66 4.07 -14.55
C GLY A 40 9.39 3.92 -13.23
N VAL A 41 10.51 3.22 -13.28
CA VAL A 41 11.49 3.15 -12.19
C VAL A 41 12.39 4.39 -12.28
N VAL A 42 12.55 5.11 -11.18
CA VAL A 42 13.47 6.24 -11.09
C VAL A 42 14.91 5.73 -11.16
N VAL A 43 15.63 6.10 -12.21
CA VAL A 43 17.01 5.66 -12.48
C VAL A 43 18.04 6.78 -12.34
N THR A 44 17.61 8.05 -12.34
CA THR A 44 18.45 9.21 -12.02
C THR A 44 17.65 10.23 -11.21
N LEU A 45 18.27 10.79 -10.17
CA LEU A 45 17.72 11.89 -9.38
C LEU A 45 18.26 13.24 -9.89
N PRO A 46 17.51 14.34 -9.71
CA PRO A 46 18.05 15.67 -9.91
C PRO A 46 19.27 15.93 -9.02
N SER A 47 20.30 16.55 -9.58
CA SER A 47 21.55 16.91 -8.93
C SER A 47 22.12 18.16 -9.60
N ASP A 48 23.26 18.64 -9.11
CA ASP A 48 23.98 19.76 -9.75
C ASP A 48 24.34 19.49 -11.22
N THR A 49 24.39 18.22 -11.63
CA THR A 49 24.72 17.78 -12.99
C THR A 49 23.51 17.30 -13.79
N SER A 50 22.34 17.14 -13.16
CA SER A 50 21.11 16.71 -13.82
C SER A 50 19.92 17.51 -13.30
N ALA A 51 19.31 18.33 -14.14
CA ALA A 51 18.13 19.13 -13.77
C ALA A 51 16.80 18.37 -13.89
N SER A 52 16.81 17.04 -13.91
CA SER A 52 15.61 16.22 -14.07
C SER A 52 15.70 14.85 -13.39
N TYR A 53 14.54 14.31 -13.03
CA TYR A 53 14.40 12.88 -12.78
C TYR A 53 14.45 12.14 -14.10
N HIS A 54 15.06 10.96 -14.11
CA HIS A 54 14.98 10.04 -15.25
C HIS A 54 14.29 8.76 -14.84
N LEU A 55 13.38 8.28 -15.69
CA LEU A 55 12.56 7.12 -15.46
C LEU A 55 12.68 6.13 -16.62
N ARG A 56 12.63 4.84 -16.30
CA ARG A 56 12.64 3.74 -17.28
C ARG A 56 11.43 2.83 -17.07
N PRO A 57 10.79 2.29 -18.13
CA PRO A 57 9.67 1.39 -17.93
C PRO A 57 10.09 0.12 -17.16
N PRO A 58 9.25 -0.40 -16.25
CA PRO A 58 9.47 -1.71 -15.66
C PRO A 58 9.41 -2.78 -16.78
N GLY A 59 10.51 -3.51 -16.97
CA GLY A 59 10.68 -4.44 -18.10
C GLY A 59 11.58 -3.93 -19.21
N GLY A 60 12.09 -2.70 -19.11
CA GLY A 60 12.99 -2.09 -20.09
C GLY A 60 12.28 -1.27 -21.16
N GLY A 61 13.05 -0.51 -21.93
CA GLY A 61 12.54 0.42 -22.93
C GLY A 61 13.21 1.79 -22.86
N PRO A 62 12.76 2.74 -23.70
CA PRO A 62 13.33 4.08 -23.75
C PRO A 62 13.09 4.81 -22.44
N GLU A 63 14.15 5.44 -21.95
CA GLU A 63 14.11 6.31 -20.79
C GLU A 63 13.40 7.65 -21.12
N TRP A 64 12.76 8.26 -20.14
CA TRP A 64 12.24 9.62 -20.25
C TRP A 64 12.56 10.45 -19.01
N SER A 65 12.51 11.77 -19.18
CA SER A 65 12.75 12.73 -18.11
C SER A 65 11.44 13.29 -17.55
N ALA A 66 11.41 13.49 -16.24
CA ALA A 66 10.39 14.22 -15.49
C ALA A 66 11.00 15.45 -14.79
N ARG A 67 10.16 16.41 -14.42
CA ARG A 67 10.60 17.69 -13.83
C ARG A 67 11.36 17.47 -12.52
N ALA A 68 12.45 18.21 -12.31
CA ALA A 68 13.25 18.10 -11.08
C ALA A 68 12.51 18.45 -9.78
N ASP A 69 11.42 19.20 -9.86
CA ASP A 69 10.58 19.49 -8.69
C ASP A 69 9.74 18.28 -8.23
N GLY A 70 9.71 17.19 -8.99
CA GLY A 70 8.96 15.96 -8.65
C GLY A 70 7.44 16.13 -8.63
N THR A 71 6.92 17.32 -8.97
CA THR A 71 5.51 17.67 -8.77
C THR A 71 4.54 16.88 -9.65
N THR A 72 5.03 16.33 -10.76
CA THR A 72 4.25 15.49 -11.68
C THR A 72 4.35 14.01 -11.35
N LEU A 73 5.26 13.63 -10.45
CA LEU A 73 5.46 12.25 -10.03
C LEU A 73 4.53 11.90 -8.87
N ARG A 74 3.98 10.70 -8.91
CA ARG A 74 3.21 10.12 -7.81
C ARG A 74 3.77 8.75 -7.47
N PRO A 75 3.76 8.35 -6.18
CA PRO A 75 4.14 7.00 -5.82
C PRO A 75 3.15 6.03 -6.48
N VAL A 76 3.67 4.93 -7.01
CA VAL A 76 2.81 3.81 -7.43
C VAL A 76 2.47 3.02 -6.18
N PRO A 77 1.19 2.97 -5.74
CA PRO A 77 0.84 2.21 -4.55
C PRO A 77 1.10 0.72 -4.78
N ALA A 78 1.72 0.07 -3.80
CA ALA A 78 1.88 -1.37 -3.82
C ALA A 78 0.51 -2.06 -3.81
N LYS A 79 0.44 -3.23 -4.44
CA LYS A 79 -0.81 -3.97 -4.58
C LYS A 79 -1.22 -4.58 -3.22
N PRO A 80 -2.49 -4.45 -2.81
CA PRO A 80 -3.00 -5.15 -1.63
C PRO A 80 -2.94 -6.67 -1.78
N THR A 81 -2.52 -7.35 -0.72
CA THR A 81 -2.48 -8.82 -0.62
C THR A 81 -3.63 -9.38 0.20
N HIS A 82 -3.82 -8.86 1.41
CA HIS A 82 -4.85 -9.30 2.34
C HIS A 82 -5.19 -8.19 3.34
N ILE A 83 -6.32 -8.38 4.01
CA ILE A 83 -6.88 -7.43 4.98
C ILE A 83 -7.04 -8.15 6.31
N THR A 84 -6.62 -7.51 7.39
CA THR A 84 -6.76 -8.03 8.75
C THR A 84 -7.57 -7.06 9.61
N PRO A 85 -8.64 -7.52 10.29
CA PRO A 85 -9.34 -6.70 11.27
C PRO A 85 -8.41 -6.21 12.37
N MET A 86 -8.51 -4.94 12.73
CA MET A 86 -7.77 -4.37 13.87
C MET A 86 -8.44 -4.76 15.18
N GLN A 87 -7.68 -4.75 16.28
CA GLN A 87 -8.28 -4.81 17.61
C GLN A 87 -9.04 -3.51 17.87
N GLY A 88 -10.37 -3.60 17.93
CA GLY A 88 -11.25 -2.46 18.16
C GLY A 88 -12.71 -2.83 17.93
N ASP A 89 -13.61 -1.92 18.32
CA ASP A 89 -15.04 -2.10 18.13
C ASP A 89 -15.46 -1.76 16.69
N VAL A 90 -16.45 -2.50 16.20
CA VAL A 90 -17.16 -2.15 14.97
C VAL A 90 -18.07 -0.96 15.26
N ILE A 91 -17.97 0.09 14.45
CA ILE A 91 -18.78 1.29 14.59
C ILE A 91 -20.01 1.15 13.69
N TYR A 92 -21.21 1.35 14.23
CA TYR A 92 -22.41 1.44 13.41
C TYR A 92 -22.71 2.91 13.06
N ASP A 93 -22.67 3.23 11.77
CA ASP A 93 -23.13 4.51 11.24
C ASP A 93 -24.61 4.41 10.89
N HIS A 94 -25.44 4.97 11.76
CA HIS A 94 -26.88 5.01 11.58
C HIS A 94 -27.31 5.84 10.35
N ARG A 95 -26.55 6.87 9.96
CA ARG A 95 -26.92 7.74 8.83
C ARG A 95 -26.73 7.05 7.49
N ALA A 96 -25.70 6.22 7.39
CA ALA A 96 -25.40 5.43 6.21
C ALA A 96 -26.01 4.01 6.25
N GLU A 97 -26.62 3.64 7.38
CA GLU A 97 -27.09 2.28 7.67
C GLU A 97 -26.00 1.22 7.45
N GLN A 98 -24.77 1.51 7.88
CA GLN A 98 -23.60 0.68 7.61
C GLN A 98 -22.78 0.44 8.87
N ALA A 99 -22.08 -0.69 8.90
CA ALA A 99 -21.07 -0.97 9.91
C ALA A 99 -19.67 -0.69 9.35
N ALA A 100 -18.82 -0.09 10.16
CA ALA A 100 -17.44 0.27 9.87
C ALA A 100 -16.52 -0.54 10.79
N LEU A 101 -15.79 -1.49 10.20
CA LEU A 101 -14.79 -2.29 10.89
C LEU A 101 -13.39 -1.73 10.56
N PRO A 102 -12.63 -1.25 11.56
CA PRO A 102 -11.23 -0.87 11.34
C PRO A 102 -10.39 -2.07 10.87
N VAL A 103 -9.57 -1.87 9.84
CA VAL A 103 -8.74 -2.91 9.23
C VAL A 103 -7.34 -2.40 8.88
N VAL A 104 -6.39 -3.32 8.78
CA VAL A 104 -5.08 -3.09 8.15
C VAL A 104 -5.04 -3.81 6.82
N ILE A 105 -4.68 -3.08 5.76
CA ILE A 105 -4.41 -3.62 4.43
C ILE A 105 -2.91 -3.89 4.33
N GLN A 106 -2.54 -5.14 4.05
CA GLN A 106 -1.15 -5.54 3.84
C GLN A 106 -0.84 -5.54 2.35
N ASN A 107 0.26 -4.90 1.94
CA ASN A 107 0.63 -4.77 0.54
C ASN A 107 1.81 -5.69 0.17
N GLU A 108 2.00 -5.94 -1.13
CA GLU A 108 3.04 -6.85 -1.66
C GLU A 108 4.47 -6.39 -1.33
N ASP A 109 4.69 -5.10 -1.06
CA ASP A 109 5.97 -4.53 -0.66
C ASP A 109 6.27 -4.69 0.85
N GLY A 110 5.35 -5.31 1.60
CA GLY A 110 5.42 -5.47 3.04
C GLY A 110 4.94 -4.25 3.83
N GLY A 111 4.58 -3.16 3.15
CA GLY A 111 3.98 -1.99 3.78
C GLY A 111 2.52 -2.24 4.17
N SER A 112 2.05 -1.50 5.16
CA SER A 112 0.67 -1.62 5.65
C SER A 112 -0.06 -0.29 5.69
N THR A 113 -1.37 -0.32 5.46
CA THR A 113 -2.23 0.87 5.46
C THR A 113 -3.45 0.64 6.35
N GLU A 114 -3.67 1.51 7.34
CA GLU A 114 -4.91 1.52 8.12
C GLU A 114 -6.08 2.01 7.27
N SER A 115 -7.22 1.34 7.38
CA SER A 115 -8.43 1.64 6.62
C SER A 115 -9.68 1.15 7.36
N VAL A 116 -10.83 1.27 6.73
CA VAL A 116 -12.13 0.81 7.24
C VAL A 116 -12.79 -0.10 6.21
N LEU A 117 -13.20 -1.28 6.64
CA LEU A 117 -14.11 -2.14 5.89
C LEU A 117 -15.55 -1.74 6.20
N ILE A 118 -16.27 -1.32 5.16
CA ILE A 118 -17.68 -0.94 5.24
C ILE A 118 -18.55 -2.15 4.91
N LEU A 119 -19.49 -2.47 5.80
CA LEU A 119 -20.41 -3.59 5.69
C LEU A 119 -21.85 -3.07 5.66
N THR A 120 -22.63 -3.56 4.70
CA THR A 120 -24.08 -3.35 4.66
C THR A 120 -24.79 -4.17 5.74
N PRO A 121 -26.06 -3.86 6.10
CA PRO A 121 -26.79 -4.62 7.11
C PRO A 121 -26.88 -6.12 6.79
N SER A 122 -27.17 -6.46 5.52
CA SER A 122 -27.21 -7.87 5.09
C SER A 122 -25.87 -8.57 5.18
N GLN A 123 -24.75 -7.86 4.98
CA GLN A 123 -23.42 -8.43 5.18
C GLN A 123 -23.13 -8.65 6.66
N VAL A 124 -23.57 -7.75 7.55
CA VAL A 124 -23.44 -7.92 9.01
C VAL A 124 -24.20 -9.16 9.48
N GLU A 125 -25.45 -9.33 9.05
CA GLU A 125 -26.26 -10.51 9.39
C GLU A 125 -25.63 -11.82 8.89
N LEU A 126 -25.16 -11.82 7.63
CA LEU A 126 -24.50 -12.98 7.04
C LEU A 126 -23.23 -13.37 7.82
N TYR A 127 -22.39 -12.39 8.15
CA TYR A 127 -21.15 -12.66 8.86
C TYR A 127 -21.37 -13.05 10.32
N TYR A 128 -22.40 -12.53 10.99
CA TYR A 128 -22.79 -13.00 12.32
C TYR A 128 -23.02 -14.52 12.34
N ILE A 129 -23.78 -15.03 11.37
CA ILE A 129 -24.07 -16.46 11.25
C ILE A 129 -22.81 -17.26 10.91
N GLN A 130 -22.07 -16.85 9.87
CA GLN A 130 -20.91 -17.60 9.41
C GLN A 130 -19.77 -17.65 10.44
N LEU A 131 -19.49 -16.53 11.10
CA LEU A 131 -18.46 -16.45 12.12
C LEU A 131 -18.87 -17.21 13.39
N GLY A 132 -20.15 -17.16 13.79
CA GLY A 132 -20.69 -17.98 14.87
C GLY A 132 -20.45 -19.48 14.65
N GLN A 133 -20.79 -19.98 13.45
CA GLN A 133 -20.54 -21.38 13.09
C GLN A 133 -19.04 -21.75 13.10
N LEU A 134 -18.14 -20.83 12.75
CA LEU A 134 -16.70 -21.07 12.81
C LEU A 134 -16.19 -21.13 14.26
N ILE A 135 -16.77 -20.35 15.17
CA ILE A 135 -16.47 -20.40 16.60
C ILE A 135 -16.91 -21.75 17.18
N GLU A 136 -18.15 -22.17 16.93
CA GLU A 136 -18.69 -23.47 17.38
C GLU A 136 -17.80 -24.63 16.90
N ARG A 137 -17.46 -24.67 15.61
CA ARG A 137 -16.55 -25.70 15.05
C ARG A 137 -15.18 -25.71 15.72
N ARG A 138 -14.63 -24.54 16.09
CA ARG A 138 -13.35 -24.44 16.79
C ARG A 138 -13.45 -24.97 18.22
N GLU A 139 -14.58 -24.78 18.89
CA GLU A 139 -14.82 -25.30 20.24
C GLU A 139 -14.96 -26.82 20.23
N GLU A 140 -15.73 -27.37 19.29
CA GLU A 140 -15.84 -28.82 19.08
C GLU A 140 -14.46 -29.46 18.83
N ALA A 141 -13.65 -28.88 17.94
CA ALA A 141 -12.30 -29.37 17.66
C ALA A 141 -11.35 -29.32 18.88
N ARG A 142 -11.63 -28.44 19.86
CA ARG A 142 -10.86 -28.33 21.11
C ARG A 142 -11.37 -29.24 22.22
N GLY A 143 -12.68 -29.50 22.25
CA GLY A 143 -13.33 -30.40 23.21
C GLY A 143 -13.27 -31.88 22.83
N ALA A 144 -12.92 -32.21 21.59
CA ALA A 144 -12.72 -33.58 21.11
C ALA A 144 -11.34 -34.19 21.50
N ARG A 145 -10.74 -33.74 22.61
CA ARG A 145 -9.52 -34.30 23.22
C ARG A 145 -9.85 -35.00 24.52
#